data_AF-A0A7I7YRA0-F1
#
_entry.id   AF-A0A7I7YRA0-F1
#
_cell.length_a   1.000
_cell.length_b   1.000
_cell.length_c   1.000
_cell.angle_alpha   90.00
_cell.angle_beta   90.00
_cell.angle_gamma   90.00
#
_symmetry.space_group_name_H-M   'P 1'
#
loop_
_entity.id
_entity.type
_entity.pdbx_description
1 polymer ?
#
loop_
_entity_poly.entity_id
_entity_poly.type
_entity_poly.pdbx_seq_one_letter_code
_entity_poly.pdbx_strand_id
1 'polypeptide(L)'
;MNAASGAVALRVTDSDLRAYAAWCDDATGQLSGVARPEAVTGASWSASVAAVNAANAMISAAGARCVSRIRTTAAHLGAAANTYSGNEQRSSAQMRAVYSATVP
;
A
#
# COMPACT_ATOMS: atom_id res chain seq x y z
N MET A 1 15.04 5.90 -40.11
CA MET A 1 15.15 4.58 -39.47
C MET A 1 14.73 4.75 -38.01
N ASN A 2 13.54 4.26 -37.67
CA ASN A 2 12.90 4.47 -36.36
C ASN A 2 13.60 3.63 -35.27
N ALA A 3 14.08 4.29 -34.21
CA ALA A 3 14.42 3.62 -32.97
C ALA A 3 13.11 3.29 -32.23
N ALA A 4 12.71 2.02 -32.26
CA ALA A 4 11.72 1.51 -31.33
C ALA A 4 12.37 1.46 -29.95
N SER A 5 12.11 2.46 -29.12
CA SER A 5 12.43 2.42 -27.69
C SER A 5 11.74 1.20 -27.08
N GLY A 6 12.53 0.16 -26.81
CA GLY A 6 12.06 -1.06 -26.18
C GLY A 6 11.49 -0.72 -24.81
N ALA A 7 10.17 -0.70 -24.70
CA ALA A 7 9.50 -0.70 -23.42
C ALA A 7 9.85 -2.01 -22.73
N VAL A 8 10.75 -1.95 -21.73
CA VAL A 8 10.87 -3.02 -20.75
C VAL A 8 9.49 -3.15 -20.14
N ALA A 9 8.76 -4.21 -20.49
CA ALA A 9 7.44 -4.46 -19.96
C ALA A 9 7.57 -4.57 -18.44
N LEU A 10 6.98 -3.63 -17.70
CA LEU A 10 6.94 -3.66 -16.25
C LEU A 10 6.19 -4.94 -15.83
N ARG A 11 6.92 -5.95 -15.36
CA ARG A 11 6.35 -7.25 -14.98
C ARG A 11 5.96 -7.19 -13.51
N VAL A 12 4.66 -7.10 -13.25
CA VAL A 12 4.09 -7.14 -11.90
C VAL A 12 3.79 -8.59 -11.56
N THR A 13 4.36 -9.09 -10.46
CA THR A 13 4.08 -10.46 -9.96
C THR A 13 3.25 -10.43 -8.68
N ASP A 14 2.52 -11.52 -8.40
CA ASP A 14 1.79 -11.68 -7.12
C ASP A 14 2.74 -11.59 -5.92
N SER A 15 3.96 -12.13 -6.03
CA SER A 15 4.98 -12.02 -4.99
C SER A 15 5.41 -10.57 -4.72
N ASP A 16 5.61 -9.77 -5.78
CA ASP A 16 6.01 -8.37 -5.62
C ASP A 16 4.89 -7.53 -4.98
N LEU A 17 3.64 -7.79 -5.37
CA LEU A 17 2.47 -7.11 -4.79
C LEU A 17 2.30 -7.46 -3.31
N ARG A 18 2.50 -8.73 -2.92
CA ARG A 18 2.45 -9.16 -1.52
C ARG A 18 3.61 -8.58 -0.70
N ALA A 19 4.82 -8.57 -1.25
CA ALA A 19 5.98 -7.96 -0.61
C ALA A 19 5.75 -6.46 -0.37
N TYR A 20 5.16 -5.76 -1.34
CA TYR A 20 4.86 -4.34 -1.21
C TYR A 20 3.70 -4.07 -0.24
N ALA A 21 2.69 -4.95 -0.17
CA ALA A 21 1.66 -4.90 0.87
C ALA A 21 2.24 -5.10 2.28
N ALA A 22 3.15 -6.07 2.46
CA ALA A 22 3.83 -6.28 3.74
C ALA A 22 4.70 -5.08 4.14
N TRP A 23 5.38 -4.44 3.17
CA TRP A 23 6.10 -3.19 3.41
C TRP A 23 5.17 -2.05 3.84
N CYS A 24 3.98 -1.94 3.25
CA CYS A 24 2.96 -0.99 3.68
C CYS A 24 2.53 -1.23 5.14
N ASP A 25 2.33 -2.49 5.53
CA ASP A 25 1.96 -2.84 6.90
C ASP A 25 3.07 -2.46 7.89
N ASP A 26 4.33 -2.77 7.59
CA ASP A 26 5.48 -2.37 8.40
C ASP A 26 5.58 -0.84 8.53
N ALA A 27 5.46 -0.11 7.41
CA ALA A 27 5.46 1.35 7.40
C ALA A 27 4.32 1.92 8.27
N THR A 28 3.14 1.30 8.28
CA THR A 28 2.05 1.72 9.18
C THR A 28 2.36 1.44 10.65
N GLY A 29 3.04 0.32 10.95
CA GLY A 29 3.51 0.00 12.28
C GLY A 29 4.50 1.04 12.79
N GLN A 30 5.49 1.38 11.97
CA GLN A 30 6.46 2.44 12.28
C GLN A 30 5.77 3.79 12.52
N LEU A 31 4.89 4.23 11.61
CA LEU A 31 4.14 5.48 11.74
C LEU A 31 3.22 5.52 12.96
N SER A 32 2.63 4.38 13.34
CA SER A 32 1.79 4.28 14.53
C SER A 32 2.61 4.23 15.82
N GLY A 33 3.85 3.74 15.75
CA GLY A 33 4.79 3.65 16.87
C GLY A 33 5.55 4.94 17.16
N VAL A 34 5.57 5.91 16.24
CA VAL A 34 6.09 7.25 16.54
C VAL A 34 5.22 7.88 17.63
N ALA A 35 5.83 8.25 18.75
CA ALA A 35 5.14 8.87 19.88
C ALA A 35 4.30 10.06 19.39
N ARG A 36 2.99 10.04 19.67
CA ARG A 36 2.14 11.20 19.37
C ARG A 36 2.58 12.38 20.24
N PRO A 37 2.62 13.60 19.68
CA PRO A 37 2.84 14.78 20.50
C PRO A 37 1.83 14.82 21.65
N GLU A 38 2.32 14.78 22.88
CA GLU A 38 1.47 14.88 24.04
C GLU A 38 0.89 16.30 24.14
N ALA A 39 -0.30 16.42 24.77
CA ALA A 39 -0.87 17.74 25.02
C ALA A 39 0.04 18.49 26.00
N VAL A 40 0.45 19.70 25.63
CA VAL A 40 1.23 20.55 26.52
C VAL A 40 0.30 21.01 27.64
N THR A 41 0.62 20.60 28.86
CA THR A 41 -0.05 21.05 30.08
C THR A 41 0.54 22.38 30.53
N GLY A 42 -0.28 23.41 30.58
CA GLY A 42 0.09 24.76 31.02
C GLY A 42 -1.16 25.60 31.23
N ALA A 43 -0.97 26.85 31.65
CA ALA A 43 -2.08 27.79 31.78
C ALA A 43 -2.88 27.87 30.48
N SER A 44 -4.15 27.45 30.51
CA SER A 44 -5.05 27.39 29.36
C SER A 44 -5.32 28.74 28.70
N TRP A 45 -5.03 29.84 29.41
CA TRP A 45 -5.09 31.21 28.88
C TRP A 45 -3.87 31.60 28.03
N SER A 46 -2.80 30.81 28.03
CA SER A 46 -1.62 31.07 27.20
C SER A 46 -1.92 30.74 25.74
N ALA A 47 -1.97 31.77 24.89
CA ALA A 47 -2.20 31.62 23.44
C ALA A 47 -1.19 30.68 22.77
N SER A 48 0.07 30.65 23.25
CA SER A 48 1.09 29.74 22.75
C SER A 48 0.78 28.27 23.08
N VAL A 49 0.28 27.97 24.28
CA VAL A 49 -0.12 26.61 24.67
C VAL A 49 -1.30 26.14 23.81
N ALA A 50 -2.30 27.01 23.60
CA ALA A 50 -3.43 26.71 22.73
C ALA A 50 -2.99 26.44 21.28
N ALA A 51 -2.08 27.26 20.74
CA ALA A 51 -1.55 27.10 19.38
C ALA A 51 -0.76 25.80 19.21
N VAL A 52 0.10 25.45 20.18
CA VAL A 52 0.87 24.19 20.16
C VAL A 52 -0.06 22.98 20.24
N ASN A 53 -1.07 23.00 21.11
CA ASN A 53 -2.03 21.90 21.20
C ASN A 53 -2.86 21.75 19.93
N ALA A 54 -3.24 22.85 19.28
CA ALA A 54 -3.90 22.81 17.97
C ALA A 54 -3.00 22.21 16.89
N ALA A 55 -1.72 22.59 16.85
CA ALA A 55 -0.75 22.00 15.93
C ALA A 55 -0.54 20.50 16.18
N ASN A 56 -0.41 20.09 17.44
CA ASN A 56 -0.29 18.69 17.84
C ASN A 56 -1.50 17.86 17.38
N ALA A 57 -2.71 18.41 17.49
CA ALA A 57 -3.93 17.78 17.00
C ALA A 57 -3.95 17.64 15.46
N MET A 58 -3.47 18.66 14.73
CA MET A 58 -3.36 18.60 13.27
C MET A 58 -2.35 17.54 12.81
N ILE A 59 -1.17 17.48 13.43
CA ILE A 59 -0.14 16.47 13.15
C ILE A 59 -0.69 15.07 13.40
N SER A 60 -1.35 14.90 14.54
CA SER A 60 -2.08 13.70 14.94
C SER A 60 -3.12 13.25 13.90
N ALA A 61 -3.91 14.18 13.36
CA ALA A 61 -4.90 13.89 12.33
C ALA A 61 -4.24 13.53 10.98
N ALA A 62 -3.17 14.23 10.61
CA ALA A 62 -2.40 13.96 9.40
C ALA A 62 -1.77 12.56 9.43
N GLY A 63 -1.16 12.16 10.56
CA GLY A 63 -0.61 10.83 10.75
C GLY A 63 -1.66 9.73 10.58
N ALA A 64 -2.86 9.92 11.15
CA ALA A 64 -3.96 8.96 10.98
C ALA A 64 -4.42 8.83 9.52
N ARG A 65 -4.47 9.94 8.77
CA ARG A 65 -4.79 9.93 7.33
C ARG A 65 -3.72 9.20 6.53
N CYS A 66 -2.44 9.39 6.84
CA CYS A 66 -1.34 8.66 6.18
C CYS A 66 -1.46 7.16 6.43
N VAL A 67 -1.64 6.72 7.68
CA VAL A 67 -1.83 5.30 8.02
C VAL A 67 -3.03 4.71 7.29
N SER A 68 -4.16 5.43 7.24
CA SER A 68 -5.35 4.99 6.51
C SER A 68 -5.07 4.80 5.01
N ARG A 69 -4.39 5.76 4.36
CA ARG A 69 -4.04 5.64 2.94
C ARG A 69 -3.14 4.44 2.67
N ILE A 70 -2.12 4.23 3.50
CA ILE A 70 -1.18 3.11 3.34
C ILE A 70 -1.91 1.77 3.48
N ARG A 71 -2.79 1.63 4.49
CA ARG A 71 -3.62 0.41 4.67
C ARG A 71 -4.54 0.16 3.48
N THR A 72 -5.18 1.20 2.95
CA THR A 72 -6.02 1.10 1.75
C THR A 72 -5.20 0.64 0.54
N THR A 73 -3.99 1.17 0.36
CA THR A 73 -3.06 0.72 -0.69
C THR A 73 -2.68 -0.75 -0.50
N ALA A 74 -2.31 -1.18 0.70
CA ALA A 74 -2.01 -2.58 1.01
C ALA A 74 -3.17 -3.52 0.65
N ALA A 75 -4.40 -3.13 0.99
CA ALA A 75 -5.61 -3.90 0.65
C ALA A 75 -5.82 -4.02 -0.86
N HIS A 76 -5.64 -2.93 -1.62
CA HIS A 76 -5.74 -2.97 -3.08
C HIS A 76 -4.68 -3.85 -3.72
N LEU A 77 -3.44 -3.82 -3.20
CA LEU A 77 -2.35 -4.67 -3.68
C LEU A 77 -2.64 -6.15 -3.41
N GLY A 78 -3.13 -6.49 -2.21
CA GLY A 78 -3.55 -7.86 -1.89
C GLY A 78 -4.67 -8.36 -2.80
N ALA A 79 -5.68 -7.52 -3.08
CA ALA A 79 -6.76 -7.85 -4.01
C ALA A 79 -6.24 -8.05 -5.45
N ALA A 80 -5.32 -7.20 -5.90
CA ALA A 80 -4.68 -7.34 -7.21
C ALA A 80 -3.86 -8.64 -7.30
N ALA A 81 -3.08 -8.96 -6.27
CA ALA A 81 -2.28 -10.18 -6.19
C ALA A 81 -3.15 -11.45 -6.32
N ASN A 82 -4.25 -11.50 -5.55
CA ASN A 82 -5.25 -12.57 -5.65
C ASN A 82 -5.86 -12.68 -7.05
N THR A 83 -6.15 -11.55 -7.69
CA THR A 83 -6.71 -11.51 -9.05
C THR A 83 -5.71 -12.05 -10.08
N TYR A 84 -4.44 -11.65 -10.00
CA TYR A 84 -3.39 -12.16 -10.86
C TYR A 84 -3.19 -13.66 -10.69
N SER A 85 -3.11 -14.15 -9.45
CA SER A 85 -2.99 -15.59 -9.18
C SER A 85 -4.17 -16.39 -9.74
N GLY A 86 -5.40 -15.89 -9.56
CA GLY A 86 -6.59 -16.54 -10.10
C GLY A 86 -6.67 -16.52 -11.63
N ASN A 87 -6.18 -15.44 -12.27
CA ASN A 87 -6.06 -15.38 -13.72
C ASN A 87 -5.04 -16.41 -14.24
N GLU A 88 -3.86 -16.51 -13.62
CA GLU A 88 -2.81 -17.46 -14.03
C GLU A 88 -3.28 -18.91 -13.90
N GLN A 89 -4.00 -19.25 -12.82
CA GLN A 89 -4.60 -20.56 -12.65
C GLN A 89 -5.64 -20.88 -13.74
N ARG A 90 -6.52 -19.91 -14.07
CA ARG A 90 -7.52 -20.09 -15.14
C ARG A 90 -6.85 -20.24 -16.51
N SER A 91 -5.89 -19.39 -16.83
CA SER A 91 -5.16 -19.44 -18.10
C SER A 91 -4.36 -20.73 -18.26
N SER A 92 -3.66 -21.18 -17.21
CA SER A 92 -2.94 -22.45 -17.24
C SER A 92 -3.88 -23.66 -17.41
N ALA A 93 -5.05 -23.67 -16.77
CA ALA A 93 -6.06 -24.71 -16.96
C ALA A 93 -6.60 -24.73 -18.40
N GLN A 94 -6.89 -23.56 -18.98
CA GLN A 94 -7.32 -23.45 -20.37
C GLN A 94 -6.25 -23.92 -21.36
N MET A 95 -4.99 -23.51 -21.16
CA MET A 95 -3.87 -23.96 -21.99
C MET A 95 -3.68 -25.48 -21.91
N ARG A 96 -3.77 -26.06 -20.71
CA ARG A 96 -3.70 -27.53 -20.53
C ARG A 96 -4.84 -28.24 -21.25
N ALA A 97 -6.05 -27.69 -21.20
CA ALA A 97 -7.20 -28.24 -21.93
C ALA A 97 -6.98 -28.18 -23.45
N VAL A 98 -6.51 -27.06 -23.98
CA VAL A 98 -6.16 -26.92 -25.42
C VAL A 98 -5.07 -27.90 -25.80
N TYR A 99 -3.99 -28.01 -25.03
CA TYR A 99 -2.89 -28.94 -25.28
C TYR A 99 -3.38 -30.40 -25.29
N SER A 100 -4.19 -30.79 -24.30
CA SER A 100 -4.76 -32.15 -24.22
C SER A 100 -5.75 -32.46 -25.35
N ALA A 101 -6.37 -31.44 -25.94
CA ALA A 101 -7.28 -31.59 -27.07
C ALA A 101 -6.58 -31.64 -28.44
N THR A 102 -5.33 -31.16 -28.52
CA THR A 102 -4.58 -31.00 -29.78
C THR A 102 -3.41 -31.98 -29.94
N VAL A 103 -2.97 -32.62 -28.86
CA VAL A 103 -1.96 -33.69 -28.89
C VAL A 103 -2.67 -35.05 -28.78
N PRO A 104 -2.59 -35.93 -29.80
CA PRO A 104 -3.21 -37.26 -29.81
C PRO A 104 -2.70 -38.20 -28.71
#